data_AF-S7U5H2-F1
#
_entry.id   AF-S7U5H2-F1
#
_cell.length_a   1.000
_cell.length_b   1.000
_cell.length_c   1.000
_cell.angle_alpha   90.00
_cell.angle_beta   90.00
_cell.angle_gamma   90.00
#
_symmetry.space_group_name_H-M   'P 1'
#
loop_
_entity.id
_entity.type
_entity.pdbx_description
1 polymer ?
#
loop_
_entity_poly.entity_id
_entity_poly.type
_entity_poly.pdbx_seq_one_letter_code
_entity_poly.pdbx_strand_id
1 'polypeptide(L)'
;MSGIEPWLLAAGLASTGVGMAQGYSRSQAQAKAARQQADYQRQLAETNAAQAEEDAKTQRALGEKNRDETLRQGAGQISALRTRMAQSGLNLLDDDGSGQDLLGQVAADYASKAEDAEWQGDVSADNLMRRAQLYRANGLYAGGQAASRASLYGQQALGSFGQGLRDISRQTLSYFK
;
A
#
# COMPACT_ATOMS: atom_id res chain seq x y z
N MET A 1 26.31 -58.50 34.43
CA MET A 1 26.06 -58.22 33.00
C MET A 1 24.55 -58.21 32.78
N SER A 2 23.89 -57.05 32.96
CA SER A 2 22.48 -56.88 32.61
C SER A 2 22.42 -56.28 31.21
N GLY A 3 22.09 -57.12 30.22
CA GLY A 3 21.89 -56.68 28.84
C GLY A 3 20.71 -55.73 28.76
N ILE A 4 20.91 -54.58 28.13
CA ILE A 4 19.81 -53.65 27.84
C ILE A 4 18.88 -54.33 26.86
N GLU A 5 17.61 -54.40 27.22
CA GLU A 5 16.63 -55.04 26.38
C GLU A 5 16.39 -54.19 25.10
N PRO A 6 16.47 -54.79 23.89
CA PRO A 6 16.42 -54.08 22.61
C PRO A 6 15.21 -53.13 22.43
N TRP A 7 14.12 -53.39 23.15
CA TRP A 7 12.92 -52.57 23.11
C TRP A 7 13.08 -51.20 23.79
N LEU A 8 14.03 -51.02 24.73
CA LEU A 8 14.31 -49.69 25.32
C LEU A 8 14.99 -48.76 24.29
N LEU A 9 15.93 -49.29 23.50
CA LEU A 9 16.56 -48.56 22.40
C LEU A 9 15.54 -48.27 21.27
N ALA A 10 14.69 -49.23 20.95
CA ALA A 10 13.62 -49.05 19.98
C ALA A 10 12.57 -48.01 20.44
N ALA A 11 12.21 -47.99 21.73
CA ALA A 11 11.28 -47.01 22.29
C ALA A 11 11.87 -45.59 22.35
N GLY A 12 13.17 -45.45 22.64
CA GLY A 12 13.89 -44.17 22.56
C GLY A 12 13.97 -43.63 21.13
N LEU A 13 14.29 -44.48 20.16
CA LEU A 13 14.32 -44.10 18.74
C LEU A 13 12.92 -43.79 18.19
N ALA A 14 11.90 -44.57 18.57
CA ALA A 14 10.53 -44.36 18.13
C ALA A 14 9.92 -43.07 18.72
N SER A 15 10.12 -42.81 20.02
CA SER A 15 9.64 -41.58 20.66
C SER A 15 10.33 -40.32 20.12
N THR A 16 11.63 -40.42 19.84
CA THR A 16 12.38 -39.32 19.21
C THR A 16 11.94 -39.10 17.76
N GLY A 17 11.71 -40.17 16.98
CA GLY A 17 11.19 -40.10 15.61
C GLY A 17 9.77 -39.53 15.52
N VAL A 18 8.87 -39.89 16.45
CA VAL A 18 7.51 -39.33 16.53
C VAL A 18 7.53 -37.87 16.96
N GLY A 19 8.37 -37.49 17.92
CA GLY A 19 8.56 -36.09 18.35
C GLY A 19 9.12 -35.21 17.23
N MET A 20 10.07 -35.72 16.45
CA MET A 20 10.62 -35.04 15.27
C MET A 20 9.58 -34.88 14.15
N ALA A 21 8.80 -35.93 13.86
CA ALA A 21 7.74 -35.87 12.84
C ALA A 21 6.64 -34.87 13.23
N GLN A 22 6.26 -34.80 14.51
CA GLN A 22 5.34 -33.78 15.02
C GLN A 22 5.92 -32.37 14.97
N GLY A 23 7.20 -32.18 15.29
CA GLY A 23 7.87 -30.88 15.20
C GLY A 23 7.94 -30.36 13.76
N TYR A 24 8.27 -31.24 12.81
CA TYR A 24 8.36 -30.91 11.40
C TYR A 24 6.99 -30.55 10.81
N SER A 25 5.94 -31.33 11.09
CA SER A 25 4.59 -31.03 10.61
C SER A 25 4.03 -29.73 11.18
N ARG A 26 4.28 -29.44 12.47
CA ARG A 26 3.92 -28.16 13.10
C ARG A 26 4.69 -26.98 12.49
N SER A 27 5.98 -27.14 12.19
CA SER A 27 6.78 -26.08 11.54
C SER A 27 6.27 -25.76 10.13
N GLN A 28 5.86 -26.78 9.35
CA GLN A 28 5.26 -26.56 8.04
C GLN A 28 3.89 -25.91 8.13
N ALA A 29 3.06 -26.31 9.10
CA ALA A 29 1.77 -25.67 9.33
C ALA A 29 1.93 -24.18 9.71
N GLN A 30 2.90 -23.85 10.57
CA GLN A 30 3.23 -22.47 10.95
C GLN A 30 3.78 -21.66 9.76
N ALA A 31 4.65 -22.25 8.94
CA ALA A 31 5.15 -21.60 7.73
C ALA A 31 4.02 -21.34 6.72
N LYS A 32 3.08 -22.27 6.55
CA LYS A 32 1.92 -22.11 5.67
C LYS A 32 0.96 -21.05 6.18
N ALA A 33 0.68 -21.02 7.48
CA ALA A 33 -0.13 -19.98 8.13
C ALA A 33 0.51 -18.59 7.98
N ALA A 34 1.82 -18.47 8.17
CA ALA A 34 2.54 -17.22 7.98
C ALA A 34 2.46 -16.71 6.53
N ARG A 35 2.56 -17.60 5.53
CA ARG A 35 2.37 -17.25 4.11
C ARG A 35 0.94 -16.76 3.84
N GLN A 36 -0.08 -17.47 4.32
CA GLN A 36 -1.49 -17.07 4.14
C GLN A 36 -1.79 -15.72 4.80
N GLN A 37 -1.24 -15.46 5.98
CA GLN A 37 -1.40 -14.16 6.64
C GLN A 37 -0.74 -13.03 5.83
N ALA A 38 0.40 -13.29 5.19
CA ALA A 38 1.08 -12.34 4.34
C ALA A 38 0.31 -12.05 3.05
N ASP A 39 -0.22 -13.09 2.42
CA ASP A 39 -1.07 -12.94 1.22
C ASP A 39 -2.32 -12.12 1.54
N TYR A 40 -2.94 -12.35 2.70
CA TYR A 40 -4.06 -11.54 3.17
C TYR A 40 -3.67 -10.07 3.40
N GLN A 41 -2.53 -9.81 4.06
CA GLN A 41 -2.04 -8.44 4.25
C GLN A 41 -1.72 -7.75 2.92
N ARG A 42 -1.20 -8.49 1.94
CA ARG A 42 -0.95 -7.99 0.59
C ARG A 42 -2.26 -7.63 -0.12
N GLN A 43 -3.28 -8.47 -0.05
CA GLN A 43 -4.60 -8.19 -0.63
C GLN A 43 -5.25 -6.96 0.01
N LEU A 44 -5.16 -6.81 1.34
CA LEU A 44 -5.64 -5.62 2.04
C LEU A 44 -4.90 -4.36 1.60
N ALA A 45 -3.57 -4.44 1.47
CA ALA A 45 -2.76 -3.34 0.98
C ALA A 45 -3.09 -2.94 -0.47
N GLU A 46 -3.31 -3.93 -1.35
CA GLU A 46 -3.74 -3.71 -2.73
C GLU A 46 -5.13 -3.08 -2.81
N THR A 47 -6.07 -3.52 -1.95
CA THR A 47 -7.41 -2.93 -1.85
C THR A 47 -7.36 -1.47 -1.40
N ASN A 48 -6.59 -1.19 -0.34
CA ASN A 48 -6.40 0.18 0.16
C ASN A 48 -5.71 1.07 -0.87
N ALA A 49 -4.78 0.51 -1.66
CA ALA A 49 -4.15 1.23 -2.76
C ALA A 49 -5.16 1.55 -3.87
N ALA A 50 -5.97 0.58 -4.29
CA ALA A 50 -7.00 0.78 -5.31
C ALA A 50 -8.03 1.83 -4.88
N GLN A 51 -8.44 1.81 -3.60
CA GLN A 51 -9.34 2.82 -3.06
C GLN A 51 -8.71 4.23 -3.09
N ALA A 52 -7.45 4.36 -2.67
CA ALA A 52 -6.75 5.64 -2.73
C ALA A 52 -6.56 6.16 -4.17
N GLU A 53 -6.41 5.26 -5.16
CA GLU A 53 -6.38 5.65 -6.59
C GLU A 53 -7.73 6.12 -7.11
N GLU A 54 -8.83 5.47 -6.72
CA GLU A 54 -10.19 5.91 -7.04
C GLU A 54 -10.50 7.28 -6.40
N ASP A 55 -10.10 7.47 -5.14
CA ASP A 55 -10.24 8.75 -4.46
C ASP A 55 -9.40 9.83 -5.17
N ALA A 56 -8.20 9.51 -5.64
CA ALA A 56 -7.34 10.43 -6.39
C ALA A 56 -7.99 10.87 -7.72
N LYS A 57 -8.57 9.94 -8.48
CA LYS A 57 -9.33 10.27 -9.70
C LYS A 57 -10.51 11.17 -9.39
N THR A 58 -11.23 10.89 -8.31
CA THR A 58 -12.39 11.68 -7.88
C THR A 58 -11.96 13.11 -7.51
N GLN A 59 -10.84 13.28 -6.81
CA GLN A 59 -10.30 14.60 -6.46
C GLN A 59 -9.88 15.40 -7.70
N ARG A 60 -9.26 14.76 -8.70
CA ARG A 60 -8.97 15.40 -9.99
C ARG A 60 -10.23 15.87 -10.69
N ALA A 61 -11.23 14.99 -10.82
CA ALA A 61 -12.49 15.33 -11.45
C ALA A 61 -13.24 16.46 -10.71
N LEU A 62 -13.14 16.52 -9.38
CA LEU A 62 -13.67 17.64 -8.59
C LEU A 62 -12.91 18.95 -8.85
N GLY A 63 -11.58 18.90 -8.95
CA GLY A 63 -10.74 20.04 -9.33
C GLY A 63 -11.10 20.60 -10.71
N GLU A 64 -11.18 19.73 -11.71
CA GLU A 64 -11.61 20.09 -13.08
C GLU A 64 -13.02 20.70 -13.09
N LYS A 65 -13.97 20.09 -12.36
CA LYS A 65 -15.34 20.62 -12.23
C LYS A 65 -15.35 22.01 -11.59
N ASN A 66 -14.55 22.25 -10.55
CA ASN A 66 -14.49 23.54 -9.88
C ASN A 66 -13.84 24.62 -10.76
N ARG A 67 -12.81 24.24 -11.53
CA ARG A 67 -12.22 25.10 -12.57
C ARG A 67 -13.27 25.51 -13.60
N ASP A 68 -14.01 24.55 -14.16
CA ASP A 68 -15.04 24.82 -15.17
C ASP A 68 -16.15 25.73 -14.63
N GLU A 69 -16.58 25.50 -13.40
CA GLU A 69 -17.59 26.35 -12.74
C GLU A 69 -17.06 27.77 -12.51
N THR A 70 -15.79 27.92 -12.13
CA THR A 70 -15.14 29.23 -11.96
C THR A 70 -15.05 29.98 -13.30
N LEU A 71 -14.69 29.29 -14.38
CA LEU A 71 -14.65 29.88 -15.73
C LEU A 71 -16.06 30.29 -16.20
N ARG A 72 -17.08 29.46 -15.93
CA ARG A 72 -18.47 29.78 -16.25
C ARG A 72 -18.96 31.02 -15.51
N GLN A 73 -18.65 31.12 -14.21
CA GLN A 73 -18.96 32.30 -13.41
C GLN A 73 -18.22 33.55 -13.93
N GLY A 74 -16.94 33.41 -14.29
CA GLY A 74 -16.16 34.48 -14.92
C GLY A 74 -16.78 34.98 -16.22
N ALA A 75 -17.20 34.08 -17.11
CA ALA A 75 -17.90 34.44 -18.35
C ALA A 75 -19.21 35.20 -18.07
N GLY A 76 -19.98 34.76 -17.06
CA GLY A 76 -21.20 35.45 -16.63
C GLY A 76 -20.91 36.88 -16.12
N GLN A 77 -19.85 37.06 -15.31
CA GLN A 77 -19.45 38.37 -14.80
C GLN A 77 -18.93 39.29 -15.90
N ILE A 78 -18.13 38.78 -16.83
CA ILE A 78 -17.66 39.53 -18.01
C ILE A 78 -18.86 39.99 -18.84
N SER A 79 -19.85 39.11 -19.07
CA SER A 79 -21.07 39.47 -19.79
C SER A 79 -21.86 40.55 -19.06
N ALA A 80 -22.04 40.42 -17.75
CA ALA A 80 -22.74 41.41 -16.93
C ALA A 80 -22.02 42.77 -16.92
N LEU A 81 -20.68 42.76 -16.80
CA LEU A 81 -19.84 43.94 -16.84
C LEU A 81 -19.96 44.63 -18.21
N ARG A 82 -19.87 43.86 -19.30
CA ARG A 82 -20.09 44.37 -20.66
C ARG A 82 -21.45 45.06 -20.81
N THR A 83 -22.52 44.48 -20.27
CA THR A 83 -23.85 45.11 -20.29
C THR A 83 -23.89 46.42 -19.49
N ARG A 84 -23.29 46.48 -18.31
CA ARG A 84 -23.23 47.69 -17.48
C ARG A 84 -22.44 48.80 -18.15
N MET A 85 -21.33 48.46 -18.81
CA MET A 85 -20.52 49.40 -19.58
C MET A 85 -21.31 49.99 -20.75
N ALA A 86 -21.99 49.15 -21.51
CA ALA A 86 -22.85 49.59 -22.61
C ALA A 86 -23.98 50.52 -22.12
N GLN A 87 -24.61 50.21 -20.98
CA GLN A 87 -25.63 51.06 -20.36
C GLN A 87 -25.10 52.41 -19.87
N SER A 88 -23.82 52.46 -19.48
CA SER A 88 -23.16 53.67 -18.99
C SER A 88 -22.56 54.52 -20.12
N GLY A 89 -22.68 54.09 -21.38
CA GLY A 89 -22.12 54.79 -22.53
C GLY A 89 -20.61 54.60 -22.72
N LEU A 90 -19.98 53.66 -21.99
CA LEU A 90 -18.57 53.31 -22.18
C LEU A 90 -18.41 52.55 -23.50
N ASN A 91 -17.58 53.08 -24.39
CA ASN A 91 -17.22 52.41 -25.64
C ASN A 91 -16.11 51.38 -25.39
N LEU A 92 -16.32 50.15 -25.85
CA LEU A 92 -15.31 49.09 -25.74
C LEU A 92 -14.20 49.22 -26.78
N LEU A 93 -14.41 50.08 -27.77
CA LEU A 93 -13.51 50.37 -28.88
C LEU A 93 -12.97 51.79 -28.82
N ASP A 94 -13.01 52.44 -27.65
CA ASP A 94 -12.39 53.75 -27.48
C ASP A 94 -10.87 53.65 -27.61
N ASP A 95 -10.26 54.73 -28.11
CA ASP A 95 -8.82 54.79 -28.40
C ASP A 95 -7.94 54.55 -27.16
N ASP A 96 -8.48 54.71 -25.96
CA ASP A 96 -7.78 54.49 -24.70
C ASP A 96 -7.81 53.03 -24.19
N GLY A 97 -8.63 52.17 -24.79
CA GLY A 97 -8.73 50.73 -24.47
C GLY A 97 -9.21 50.41 -23.05
N SER A 98 -9.58 51.41 -22.25
CA SER A 98 -9.82 51.31 -20.81
C SER A 98 -10.92 50.30 -20.45
N GLY A 99 -11.97 50.25 -21.26
CA GLY A 99 -13.04 49.29 -21.10
C GLY A 99 -12.64 47.85 -21.43
N GLN A 100 -11.75 47.67 -22.40
CA GLN A 100 -11.25 46.36 -22.80
C GLN A 100 -10.24 45.83 -21.77
N ASP A 101 -9.43 46.70 -21.19
CA ASP A 101 -8.52 46.39 -20.08
C ASP A 101 -9.27 45.93 -18.82
N LEU A 102 -10.38 46.58 -18.46
CA LEU A 102 -11.21 46.14 -17.33
C LEU A 102 -11.80 44.73 -17.54
N LEU A 103 -12.29 44.44 -18.74
CA LEU A 103 -12.76 43.08 -19.08
C LEU A 103 -11.61 42.08 -19.07
N GLY A 104 -10.42 42.47 -19.53
CA GLY A 104 -9.21 41.67 -19.50
C GLY A 104 -8.73 41.35 -18.08
N GLN A 105 -8.75 42.33 -17.17
CA GLN A 105 -8.41 42.12 -15.76
C GLN A 105 -9.38 41.16 -15.08
N VAL A 106 -10.70 41.32 -15.29
CA VAL A 106 -11.70 40.40 -14.74
C VAL A 106 -11.51 38.99 -15.31
N ALA A 107 -11.24 38.87 -16.61
CA ALA A 107 -10.95 37.57 -17.22
C ALA A 107 -9.70 36.90 -16.62
N ALA A 108 -8.63 37.67 -16.42
CA ALA A 108 -7.40 37.19 -15.81
C ALA A 108 -7.60 36.74 -14.36
N ASP A 109 -8.37 37.49 -13.56
CA ASP A 109 -8.69 37.13 -12.18
C ASP A 109 -9.43 35.80 -12.08
N TYR A 110 -10.41 35.58 -12.96
CA TYR A 110 -11.14 34.31 -12.99
C TYR A 110 -10.33 33.16 -13.58
N ALA A 111 -9.46 33.43 -14.54
CA ALA A 111 -8.52 32.43 -15.06
C ALA A 111 -7.54 31.96 -13.97
N SER A 112 -6.96 32.90 -13.21
CA SER A 112 -6.08 32.58 -12.07
C SER A 112 -6.80 31.75 -11.01
N LYS A 113 -8.03 32.11 -10.63
CA LYS A 113 -8.83 31.34 -9.67
C LYS A 113 -9.16 29.93 -10.17
N ALA A 114 -9.39 29.80 -11.47
CA ALA A 114 -9.68 28.51 -12.09
C ALA A 114 -8.44 27.60 -12.09
N GLU A 115 -7.26 28.16 -12.39
CA GLU A 115 -5.97 27.47 -12.30
C GLU A 115 -5.67 27.05 -10.85
N ASP A 116 -5.91 27.92 -9.87
CA ASP A 116 -5.74 27.58 -8.45
C ASP A 116 -6.64 26.40 -8.02
N ALA A 117 -7.89 26.36 -8.49
CA ALA A 117 -8.84 25.29 -8.20
C ALA A 117 -8.43 23.95 -8.81
N GLU A 118 -7.93 23.97 -10.05
CA GLU A 118 -7.37 22.79 -10.72
C GLU A 118 -6.14 22.28 -9.98
N TRP A 119 -5.21 23.18 -9.65
CA TRP A 119 -3.98 22.84 -8.94
C TRP A 119 -4.23 22.21 -7.57
N GLN A 120 -5.20 22.71 -6.81
CA GLN A 120 -5.58 22.10 -5.53
C GLN A 120 -6.09 20.66 -5.68
N GLY A 121 -6.88 20.39 -6.73
CA GLY A 121 -7.35 19.05 -7.08
C GLY A 121 -6.19 18.12 -7.44
N ASP A 122 -5.27 18.61 -8.27
CA ASP A 122 -4.08 17.86 -8.69
C ASP A 122 -3.13 17.52 -7.54
N VAL A 123 -2.84 18.47 -6.65
CA VAL A 123 -1.99 18.25 -5.47
C VAL A 123 -2.62 17.21 -4.54
N SER A 124 -3.94 17.29 -4.34
CA SER A 124 -4.67 16.34 -3.51
C SER A 124 -4.64 14.92 -4.12
N ALA A 125 -4.84 14.82 -5.43
CA ALA A 125 -4.76 13.58 -6.17
C ALA A 125 -3.34 12.97 -6.12
N ASP A 126 -2.28 13.77 -6.30
CA ASP A 126 -0.91 13.27 -6.24
C ASP A 126 -0.55 12.73 -4.85
N ASN A 127 -1.00 13.39 -3.77
CA ASN A 127 -0.83 12.88 -2.41
C ASN A 127 -1.52 11.53 -2.19
N LEU A 128 -2.73 11.35 -2.72
CA LEU A 128 -3.45 10.06 -2.66
C LEU A 128 -2.75 8.96 -3.47
N MET A 129 -2.24 9.30 -4.65
CA MET A 129 -1.45 8.38 -5.48
C MET A 129 -0.17 7.93 -4.77
N ARG A 130 0.56 8.85 -4.13
CA ARG A 130 1.74 8.51 -3.30
C ARG A 130 1.34 7.60 -2.14
N ARG A 131 0.20 7.86 -1.49
CA ARG A 131 -0.33 6.99 -0.44
C ARG A 131 -0.67 5.59 -0.95
N ALA A 132 -1.25 5.47 -2.15
CA ALA A 132 -1.49 4.18 -2.81
C ALA A 132 -0.20 3.40 -3.05
N GLN A 133 0.85 4.09 -3.53
CA GLN A 133 2.18 3.50 -3.71
C GLN A 133 2.76 3.00 -2.37
N LEU A 134 2.61 3.78 -1.30
CA LEU A 134 3.05 3.38 0.04
C LEU A 134 2.29 2.15 0.56
N TYR A 135 0.99 2.04 0.32
CA TYR A 135 0.24 0.83 0.68
C TYR A 135 0.80 -0.40 -0.04
N ARG A 136 1.01 -0.34 -1.35
CA ARG A 136 1.60 -1.45 -2.12
C ARG A 136 3.00 -1.82 -1.61
N ALA A 137 3.85 -0.82 -1.35
CA ALA A 137 5.18 -1.05 -0.78
C ALA A 137 5.11 -1.76 0.57
N ASN A 138 4.23 -1.30 1.48
CA ASN A 138 4.03 -1.94 2.79
C ASN A 138 3.52 -3.38 2.67
N GLY A 139 2.63 -3.66 1.72
CA GLY A 139 2.18 -5.03 1.42
C GLY A 139 3.32 -5.94 0.96
N LEU A 140 4.23 -5.43 0.12
CA LEU A 140 5.43 -6.17 -0.31
C LEU A 140 6.39 -6.43 0.85
N TYR A 141 6.62 -5.44 1.72
CA TYR A 141 7.45 -5.61 2.93
C TYR A 141 6.87 -6.66 3.88
N ALA A 142 5.56 -6.67 4.09
CA ALA A 142 4.88 -7.68 4.90
C ALA A 142 5.10 -9.10 4.33
N GLY A 143 5.01 -9.26 3.00
CA GLY A 143 5.35 -10.49 2.29
C GLY A 143 6.78 -10.95 2.54
N GLY A 144 7.75 -10.03 2.47
CA GLY A 144 9.17 -10.32 2.72
C GLY A 144 9.46 -10.74 4.17
N GLN A 145 8.79 -10.12 5.15
CA GLN A 145 8.92 -10.51 6.56
C GLN A 145 8.35 -11.90 6.83
N ALA A 146 7.19 -12.23 6.23
CA ALA A 146 6.59 -13.54 6.37
C ALA A 146 7.44 -14.65 5.71
N ALA A 147 8.02 -14.37 4.54
CA ALA A 147 8.97 -15.28 3.89
C ALA A 147 10.21 -15.53 4.77
N SER A 148 10.74 -14.48 5.40
CA SER A 148 11.87 -14.57 6.32
C SER A 148 11.54 -15.40 7.57
N ARG A 149 10.35 -15.20 8.16
CA ARG A 149 9.85 -16.01 9.29
C ARG A 149 9.66 -17.47 8.89
N ALA A 150 9.08 -17.75 7.72
CA ALA A 150 8.93 -19.10 7.22
C ALA A 150 10.29 -19.81 7.02
N SER A 151 11.31 -19.09 6.56
CA SER A 151 12.69 -19.61 6.47
C SER A 151 13.30 -19.92 7.84
N LEU A 152 13.11 -19.02 8.82
CA LEU A 152 13.58 -19.22 10.20
C LEU A 152 12.94 -20.46 10.83
N TYR A 153 11.62 -20.67 10.67
CA TYR A 153 10.96 -21.87 11.16
C TYR A 153 11.50 -23.15 10.49
N GLY A 154 11.77 -23.10 9.19
CA GLY A 154 12.40 -24.21 8.47
C GLY A 154 13.81 -24.53 8.99
N GLN A 155 14.64 -23.51 9.24
CA GLN A 155 15.99 -23.68 9.79
C GLN A 155 15.97 -24.19 11.23
N GLN A 156 15.06 -23.69 12.08
CA GLN A 156 14.88 -24.19 13.45
C GLN A 156 14.42 -25.65 13.48
N ALA A 157 13.52 -26.04 12.57
CA ALA A 157 13.08 -27.42 12.44
C ALA A 157 14.23 -28.35 12.01
N LEU A 158 15.07 -27.92 11.05
CA LEU A 158 16.26 -28.66 10.61
C LEU A 158 17.35 -28.73 11.70
N GLY A 159 17.58 -27.63 12.42
CA GLY A 159 18.53 -27.59 13.54
C GLY A 159 18.12 -28.51 14.68
N SER A 160 16.83 -28.50 15.05
CA SER A 160 16.27 -29.40 16.07
C SER A 160 16.35 -30.87 15.64
N PHE A 161 16.12 -31.15 14.35
CA PHE A 161 16.29 -32.49 13.79
C PHE A 161 17.76 -32.96 13.83
N GLY A 162 18.71 -32.13 13.40
CA GLY A 162 20.13 -32.45 13.45
C GLY A 162 20.68 -32.62 14.88
N GLN A 163 20.16 -31.85 15.84
CA GLN A 163 20.52 -31.97 17.24
C GLN A 163 19.97 -33.26 17.85
N GLY A 164 18.72 -33.62 17.56
CA GLY A 164 18.17 -34.91 18.01
C GLY A 164 18.85 -36.12 17.35
N LEU A 165 19.28 -36.04 16.09
CA LEU A 165 20.12 -37.09 15.47
C LEU A 165 21.48 -37.22 16.15
N ARG A 166 22.11 -36.10 16.53
CA ARG A 166 23.36 -36.13 17.32
C ARG A 166 23.15 -36.73 18.71
N ASP A 167 22.06 -36.40 19.38
CA ASP A 167 21.77 -36.95 20.72
C ASP A 167 21.49 -38.46 20.66
N ILE A 168 20.77 -38.94 19.64
CA ILE A 168 20.63 -40.37 19.34
C ILE A 168 22.01 -41.01 19.14
N SER A 169 22.87 -40.40 18.33
CA SER A 169 24.21 -40.95 18.06
C SER A 169 25.08 -41.03 19.32
N ARG A 170 25.01 -40.01 20.20
CA ARG A 170 25.74 -39.97 21.46
C ARG A 170 25.21 -40.98 22.48
N GLN A 171 23.89 -41.09 22.60
CA GLN A 171 23.28 -42.13 23.44
C GLN A 171 23.69 -43.51 22.97
N THR A 172 23.55 -43.79 21.66
CA THR A 172 23.95 -45.08 21.07
C THR A 172 25.42 -45.39 21.36
N LEU A 173 26.34 -44.44 21.16
CA LEU A 173 27.77 -44.61 21.46
C LEU A 173 28.07 -44.77 22.96
N SER A 174 27.30 -44.14 23.85
CA SER A 174 27.46 -44.31 25.30
C SER A 174 27.04 -45.68 25.82
N TYR A 175 26.21 -46.41 25.06
CA TYR A 175 25.81 -47.78 25.38
C TYR A 175 26.83 -48.85 24.96
N PHE A 176 27.83 -48.51 24.13
CA PHE A 176 28.89 -49.42 23.68
C PHE A 176 30.24 -49.19 24.41
N LYS A 177 30.26 -48.34 25.45
CA LYS A 177 31.38 -48.18 26.40
C LYS A 177 31.03 -48.84 27.73
#